data_AF-A0A958AQA8-F1
#
_entry.id   AF-A0A958AQA8-F1
#
_cell.length_a   1.000
_cell.length_b   1.000
_cell.length_c   1.000
_cell.angle_alpha   90.00
_cell.angle_beta   90.00
_cell.angle_gamma   90.00
#
_symmetry.space_group_name_H-M   'P 1'
#
loop_
_entity.id
_entity.type
_entity.pdbx_description
1 polymer ?
#
loop_
_entity_poly.entity_id
_entity_poly.type
_entity_poly.pdbx_seq_one_letter_code
_entity_poly.pdbx_strand_id
1 'polypeptide(L)'
;MTISLKEINKSIMLVIRRFLKTNSVGYLLLGLMTLYIFLGGCNESSKVKKVPPSGINEGTTTVVVERQKEQTSMPNPNVIVDGIQSISTPTSAAAAAVEQGTVPAQFLVVTFFEGQSSFLDMSQSRSTVWAEVLESLAQENQPAYVEIDPETNVIEEILIPITVTVGEIRPTGEGKDVEVELIISHAKHFLRGSHNNFQKLREILQDAQKKGTHVLVTESDENDIIDVRPIGGTVEGGQK
;
A
#
# COMPACT_ATOMS: atom_id res chain seq x y z
N MET A 1 -27.57 14.48 11.22
CA MET A 1 -27.06 15.43 10.20
C MET A 1 -26.68 14.58 9.00
N THR A 2 -27.57 14.45 8.02
CA THR A 2 -27.42 13.50 6.90
C THR A 2 -26.70 14.20 5.75
N ILE A 3 -25.41 13.90 5.57
CA ILE A 3 -24.64 14.39 4.42
C ILE A 3 -25.11 13.62 3.18
N SER A 4 -25.66 14.36 2.22
CA SER A 4 -26.21 13.81 0.99
C SER A 4 -25.10 13.25 0.10
N LEU A 5 -25.27 12.03 -0.43
CA LEU A 5 -24.35 11.41 -1.40
C LEU A 5 -24.06 12.31 -2.63
N LYS A 6 -24.94 13.26 -2.94
CA LYS A 6 -24.71 14.25 -4.01
C LYS A 6 -23.59 15.25 -3.71
N GLU A 7 -23.34 15.57 -2.43
CA GLU A 7 -22.27 16.49 -2.04
C GLU A 7 -20.90 15.79 -2.03
N ILE A 8 -20.84 14.51 -1.66
CA ILE A 8 -19.62 13.70 -1.72
C ILE A 8 -19.12 13.55 -3.17
N ASN A 9 -20.04 13.28 -4.11
CA ASN A 9 -19.69 13.17 -5.53
C ASN A 9 -19.23 14.50 -6.14
N LYS A 10 -19.66 15.65 -5.60
CA LYS A 10 -19.19 16.97 -6.05
C LYS A 10 -17.76 17.25 -5.62
N SER A 11 -17.38 16.90 -4.39
CA SER A 11 -16.01 17.10 -3.90
C SER A 11 -15.01 16.20 -4.64
N ILE A 12 -15.35 14.93 -4.86
CA ILE A 12 -14.50 13.99 -5.62
C ILE A 12 -14.29 14.47 -7.06
N MET A 13 -15.36 14.96 -7.72
CA MET A 13 -15.25 15.53 -9.07
C MET A 13 -14.43 16.83 -9.11
N LEU A 14 -14.35 17.59 -8.00
CA LEU A 14 -13.58 18.83 -7.94
C LEU A 14 -12.07 18.57 -7.80
N VAL A 15 -11.69 17.53 -7.05
CA VAL A 15 -10.28 17.10 -6.89
C VAL A 15 -9.73 16.53 -8.20
N ILE A 16 -10.48 15.65 -8.87
CA ILE A 16 -10.09 15.11 -10.19
C ILE A 16 -9.94 16.24 -11.23
N ARG A 17 -10.84 17.23 -11.20
CA ARG A 17 -10.78 18.38 -12.12
C ARG A 17 -9.63 19.34 -11.84
N ARG A 18 -9.14 19.42 -10.59
CA ARG A 18 -7.92 20.16 -10.25
C ARG A 18 -6.68 19.41 -10.71
N PHE A 19 -6.63 18.09 -10.52
CA PHE A 19 -5.52 17.24 -10.97
C PHE A 19 -5.33 17.23 -12.49
N LEU A 20 -6.43 17.28 -13.25
CA LEU A 20 -6.38 17.35 -14.72
C LEU A 20 -5.99 18.74 -15.27
N LYS A 21 -6.02 19.80 -14.45
CA LYS A 21 -5.74 21.17 -14.90
C LYS A 21 -4.28 21.58 -14.74
N THR A 22 -3.52 20.90 -13.88
CA THR A 22 -2.10 21.17 -13.62
C THR A 22 -1.13 20.35 -14.48
N ASN A 23 -1.59 19.26 -15.12
CA ASN A 23 -0.75 18.41 -15.98
C ASN A 23 -1.02 18.63 -17.49
N SER A 24 -0.97 19.88 -17.95
CA SER A 24 -1.23 20.28 -19.34
C SER A 24 0.04 20.40 -20.20
N VAL A 25 0.99 19.46 -20.05
CA VAL A 25 2.09 19.28 -21.01
C VAL A 25 2.41 17.79 -21.09
N GLY A 26 1.71 17.03 -21.95
CA GLY A 26 2.10 15.63 -22.18
C GLY A 26 1.14 14.72 -22.95
N TYR A 27 -0.15 15.05 -23.10
CA TYR A 27 -1.10 14.16 -23.77
C TYR A 27 -1.53 14.71 -25.14
N LEU A 28 -0.58 14.77 -26.07
CA LEU A 28 -0.87 14.92 -27.51
C LEU A 28 -0.53 13.66 -28.32
N LEU A 29 -0.30 12.51 -27.68
CA LEU A 29 0.15 11.28 -28.35
C LEU A 29 -0.64 10.00 -28.06
N LEU A 30 -1.73 10.06 -27.27
CA LEU A 30 -2.60 8.89 -27.03
C LEU A 30 -3.91 8.88 -27.85
N GLY A 31 -4.14 9.89 -28.70
CA GLY A 31 -5.36 9.99 -29.53
C GLY A 31 -5.31 9.23 -30.87
N LEU A 32 -4.19 8.59 -31.23
CA LEU A 32 -3.97 8.03 -32.57
C LEU A 32 -3.71 6.51 -32.60
N MET A 33 -3.73 5.83 -31.45
CA MET A 33 -3.46 4.38 -31.35
C MET A 33 -4.71 3.51 -31.18
N THR A 34 -5.92 4.08 -31.24
CA THR A 34 -7.18 3.33 -31.10
C THR A 34 -7.85 2.98 -32.43
N LEU A 35 -7.20 3.28 -33.58
CA LEU A 35 -7.79 3.06 -34.91
C LEU A 35 -7.04 2.06 -35.82
N TYR A 36 -6.06 1.30 -35.30
CA TYR A 36 -5.25 0.40 -36.14
C TYR A 36 -5.44 -1.11 -35.90
N ILE A 37 -6.32 -1.54 -34.98
CA ILE A 37 -6.45 -2.97 -34.63
C ILE A 37 -7.63 -3.68 -35.35
N PHE A 38 -8.47 -2.98 -36.13
CA PHE A 38 -9.70 -3.58 -36.67
C PHE A 38 -9.66 -4.08 -38.13
N LEU A 39 -8.53 -4.05 -38.85
CA LEU A 39 -8.51 -4.50 -40.25
C LEU A 39 -7.22 -5.25 -40.62
N GLY A 40 -7.32 -6.59 -40.69
CA GLY A 40 -6.33 -7.49 -41.30
C GLY A 40 -6.14 -8.75 -40.45
N GLY A 41 -6.73 -9.91 -40.72
CA GLY A 41 -7.18 -10.45 -42.00
C GLY A 41 -6.11 -11.38 -42.59
N CYS A 42 -6.33 -12.69 -42.39
CA CYS A 42 -5.95 -13.81 -43.27
C CYS A 42 -4.47 -14.14 -43.57
N ASN A 43 -4.13 -15.37 -43.18
CA ASN A 43 -3.57 -16.46 -44.01
C ASN A 43 -2.08 -16.83 -43.95
N GLU A 44 -1.90 -18.12 -44.19
CA GLU A 44 -0.79 -18.77 -44.89
C GLU A 44 0.34 -19.43 -44.07
N SER A 45 0.08 -20.70 -43.75
CA SER A 45 0.93 -21.86 -43.99
C SER A 45 2.28 -21.60 -44.68
N SER A 46 3.39 -21.95 -44.01
CA SER A 46 4.67 -22.22 -44.67
C SER A 46 5.50 -23.23 -43.86
N LYS A 47 5.73 -24.39 -44.49
CA LYS A 47 6.70 -25.41 -44.09
C LYS A 47 8.11 -24.80 -44.06
N VAL A 48 8.83 -24.96 -42.95
CA VAL A 48 10.28 -24.71 -42.91
C VAL A 48 11.03 -25.98 -42.52
N LYS A 49 11.99 -26.28 -43.37
CA LYS A 49 12.92 -27.42 -43.42
C LYS A 49 13.85 -27.40 -42.19
N LYS A 50 13.98 -28.54 -41.51
CA LYS A 50 15.03 -28.80 -40.52
C LYS A 50 16.39 -28.88 -41.23
N VAL A 51 17.33 -28.01 -40.85
CA VAL A 51 18.77 -28.14 -41.11
C VAL A 51 19.48 -27.97 -39.76
N PRO A 52 20.35 -28.90 -39.33
CA PRO A 52 21.14 -28.73 -38.11
C PRO A 52 22.45 -28.01 -38.42
N PRO A 53 22.88 -27.02 -37.60
CA PRO A 53 24.28 -26.62 -37.55
C PRO A 53 25.03 -27.35 -36.43
N SER A 54 26.16 -27.92 -36.85
CA SER A 54 27.24 -28.51 -36.06
C SER A 54 28.22 -27.43 -35.60
N GLY A 55 28.67 -27.49 -34.34
CA GLY A 55 29.81 -26.75 -33.77
C GLY A 55 29.56 -25.24 -33.65
N ILE A 56 30.07 -24.50 -32.68
CA ILE A 56 31.38 -24.56 -32.02
C ILE A 56 31.18 -23.90 -30.64
N ASN A 57 31.71 -24.54 -29.59
CA ASN A 57 31.81 -23.97 -28.24
C ASN A 57 32.93 -22.94 -28.22
N GLU A 58 32.72 -21.76 -27.63
CA GLU A 58 33.71 -21.00 -26.85
C GLU A 58 33.12 -19.65 -26.41
N GLY A 59 33.32 -19.30 -25.13
CA GLY A 59 33.43 -17.90 -24.72
C GLY A 59 32.28 -17.30 -23.91
N THR A 60 32.44 -17.35 -22.59
CA THR A 60 32.09 -16.25 -21.66
C THR A 60 30.60 -15.99 -21.43
N THR A 61 29.96 -16.85 -20.65
CA THR A 61 28.74 -16.47 -19.91
C THR A 61 29.16 -15.66 -18.68
N THR A 62 29.10 -14.34 -18.79
CA THR A 62 29.07 -13.44 -17.64
C THR A 62 27.75 -13.70 -16.92
N VAL A 63 27.78 -14.52 -15.87
CA VAL A 63 26.65 -14.68 -14.96
C VAL A 63 26.57 -13.38 -14.16
N VAL A 64 25.75 -12.44 -14.65
CA VAL A 64 25.25 -11.35 -13.83
C VAL A 64 24.35 -12.01 -12.80
N VAL A 65 24.92 -12.27 -11.62
CA VAL A 65 24.14 -12.61 -10.43
C VAL A 65 23.41 -11.33 -10.04
N GLU A 66 22.28 -11.11 -10.67
CA GLU A 66 21.27 -10.17 -10.23
C GLU A 66 20.86 -10.64 -8.83
N ARG A 67 21.35 -9.95 -7.80
CA ARG A 67 20.80 -10.05 -6.46
C ARG A 67 19.37 -9.55 -6.54
N GLN A 68 18.44 -10.43 -6.90
CA GLN A 68 17.08 -10.31 -6.45
C GLN A 68 17.16 -10.33 -4.92
N LYS A 69 17.11 -9.14 -4.33
CA LYS A 69 16.87 -8.96 -2.92
C LYS A 69 15.43 -9.41 -2.75
N GLU A 70 15.26 -10.71 -2.54
CA GLU A 70 14.01 -11.33 -2.14
C GLU A 70 13.70 -10.73 -0.77
N GLN A 71 13.07 -9.56 -0.80
CA GLN A 71 12.64 -8.82 0.36
C GLN A 71 11.39 -9.54 0.86
N THR A 72 11.61 -10.73 1.42
CA THR A 72 10.68 -11.39 2.32
C THR A 72 10.60 -10.49 3.55
N SER A 73 9.87 -9.39 3.42
CA SER A 73 9.69 -8.41 4.46
C SER A 73 8.96 -9.11 5.60
N MET A 74 9.72 -9.44 6.65
CA MET A 74 9.09 -9.76 7.92
C MET A 74 8.33 -8.50 8.36
N PRO A 75 7.07 -8.60 8.80
CA PRO A 75 6.37 -7.45 9.34
C PRO A 75 7.21 -6.83 10.47
N ASN A 76 7.56 -5.55 10.32
CA ASN A 76 8.35 -4.79 11.28
C ASN A 76 7.56 -4.72 12.61
N PRO A 77 8.15 -5.03 13.78
CA PRO A 77 7.44 -5.00 15.05
C PRO A 77 6.94 -3.59 15.46
N ASN A 78 7.38 -2.54 14.78
CA ASN A 78 7.05 -1.14 15.11
C ASN A 78 6.12 -0.55 14.04
N VAL A 79 4.91 -1.07 14.01
CA VAL A 79 3.85 -0.64 13.09
C VAL A 79 2.79 0.14 13.86
N ILE A 80 2.43 1.31 13.34
CA ILE A 80 1.27 2.08 13.77
C ILE A 80 0.20 1.97 12.68
N VAL A 81 -1.04 1.70 13.08
CA VAL A 81 -2.20 1.88 12.20
C VAL A 81 -3.22 2.73 12.93
N ASP A 82 -3.21 4.02 12.62
CA ASP A 82 -3.98 5.03 13.32
C ASP A 82 -4.22 6.24 12.41
N GLY A 83 -5.20 7.08 12.74
CA GLY A 83 -5.42 8.36 12.07
C GLY A 83 -4.36 9.40 12.45
N ILE A 84 -4.16 10.36 11.55
CA ILE A 84 -3.20 11.44 11.74
C ILE A 84 -3.89 12.62 12.44
N GLN A 85 -3.41 12.99 13.62
CA GLN A 85 -3.91 14.13 14.38
C GLN A 85 -3.31 15.45 13.89
N SER A 86 -2.00 15.50 13.67
CA SER A 86 -1.31 16.69 13.20
C SER A 86 0.05 16.39 12.58
N ILE A 87 0.46 17.26 11.66
CA ILE A 87 1.80 17.28 11.08
C ILE A 87 2.38 18.67 11.35
N SER A 88 3.56 18.74 11.94
CA SER A 88 4.17 20.01 12.31
C SER A 88 5.67 20.00 12.11
N THR A 89 6.25 21.19 11.97
CA THR A 89 7.69 21.34 12.16
C THR A 89 8.00 21.22 13.66
N PRO A 90 9.16 20.65 14.04
CA PRO A 90 9.59 20.57 15.43
C PRO A 90 9.54 21.98 16.05
N THR A 91 8.56 22.23 16.92
CA THR A 91 8.42 23.54 17.56
C THR A 91 9.54 23.70 18.59
N SER A 92 9.93 24.94 18.94
CA SER A 92 11.03 25.24 19.88
C SER A 92 11.03 24.45 21.20
N ALA A 93 9.89 23.92 21.66
CA ALA A 93 9.80 23.04 22.83
C ALA A 93 10.21 21.58 22.53
N ALA A 94 9.90 21.05 21.35
CA ALA A 94 10.56 19.86 20.80
C ALA A 94 12.02 20.16 20.41
N ALA A 95 12.34 21.43 20.13
CA ALA A 95 13.70 21.88 19.93
C ALA A 95 14.58 21.83 21.19
N ALA A 96 14.02 21.65 22.39
CA ALA A 96 14.83 21.32 23.56
C ALA A 96 15.44 19.90 23.46
N ALA A 97 14.80 18.98 22.73
CA ALA A 97 15.41 17.71 22.31
C ALA A 97 16.38 17.90 21.11
N VAL A 98 16.19 18.98 20.34
CA VAL A 98 17.12 19.40 19.27
C VAL A 98 18.38 20.08 19.84
N GLU A 99 18.30 20.78 20.97
CA GLU A 99 19.47 21.31 21.70
C GLU A 99 20.33 20.21 22.34
N GLN A 100 19.75 19.03 22.58
CA GLN A 100 20.49 17.80 22.91
C GLN A 100 21.10 17.13 21.66
N GLY A 101 20.94 17.74 20.47
CA GLY A 101 21.55 17.30 19.21
C GLY A 101 20.81 16.16 18.50
N THR A 102 19.57 15.85 18.87
CA THR A 102 18.96 14.56 18.51
C THR A 102 18.03 14.59 17.29
N VAL A 103 17.47 15.73 16.86
CA VAL A 103 16.58 15.78 15.67
C VAL A 103 16.90 17.00 14.79
N PRO A 104 17.54 16.86 13.62
CA PRO A 104 17.86 18.00 12.76
C PRO A 104 16.61 18.67 12.17
N ALA A 105 16.74 19.93 11.74
CA ALA A 105 15.66 20.77 11.18
C ALA A 105 15.00 20.21 9.91
N GLN A 106 15.49 19.08 9.40
CA GLN A 106 14.98 18.37 8.23
C GLN A 106 13.85 17.38 8.55
N PHE A 107 13.39 17.27 9.80
CA PHE A 107 12.30 16.36 10.17
C PHE A 107 10.96 17.08 10.30
N LEU A 108 9.87 16.42 9.91
CA LEU A 108 8.51 16.75 10.34
C LEU A 108 8.08 15.80 11.46
N VAL A 109 7.32 16.32 12.42
CA VAL A 109 6.70 15.51 13.47
C VAL A 109 5.29 15.15 13.05
N VAL A 110 5.00 13.86 13.01
CA VAL A 110 3.68 13.29 12.72
C VAL A 110 3.12 12.76 14.04
N THR A 111 1.98 13.30 14.47
CA THR A 111 1.29 12.87 15.70
C THR A 111 0.01 12.12 15.33
N PHE A 112 -0.18 10.96 15.94
CA PHE A 112 -1.31 10.06 15.73
C PHE A 112 -2.38 10.26 16.81
N PHE A 113 -3.63 9.85 16.56
CA PHE A 113 -4.74 10.06 17.50
C PHE A 113 -4.58 9.35 18.85
N GLU A 114 -3.91 8.20 18.88
CA GLU A 114 -3.58 7.47 20.11
C GLU A 114 -2.43 8.12 20.90
N GLY A 115 -1.93 9.28 20.45
CA GLY A 115 -0.93 10.10 21.14
C GLY A 115 0.51 9.71 20.85
N GLN A 116 0.75 8.68 20.02
CA GLN A 116 2.08 8.36 19.52
C GLN A 116 2.55 9.45 18.55
N SER A 117 3.88 9.61 18.41
CA SER A 117 4.46 10.54 17.44
C SER A 117 5.73 9.96 16.83
N SER A 118 5.94 10.22 15.54
CA SER A 118 7.10 9.75 14.77
C SER A 118 7.62 10.84 13.83
N PHE A 119 8.79 10.60 13.25
CA PHE A 119 9.50 11.59 12.45
C PHE A 119 9.49 11.23 10.96
N LEU A 120 9.20 12.22 10.11
CA LEU A 120 9.35 12.10 8.67
C LEU A 120 10.61 12.85 8.22
N ASP A 121 11.59 12.13 7.68
CA ASP A 121 12.87 12.69 7.22
C ASP A 121 12.72 13.40 5.87
N MET A 122 12.63 14.73 5.87
CA MET A 122 12.49 15.54 4.65
C MET A 122 13.76 15.60 3.80
N SER A 123 14.87 14.98 4.21
CA SER A 123 16.05 14.82 3.35
C SER A 123 15.82 13.79 2.23
N GLN A 124 14.84 12.90 2.39
CA GLN A 124 14.50 11.89 1.38
C GLN A 124 13.55 12.47 0.33
N SER A 125 13.76 12.12 -0.94
CA SER A 125 12.95 12.62 -2.06
C SER A 125 11.47 12.23 -1.97
N ARG A 126 11.17 11.06 -1.39
CA ARG A 126 9.80 10.56 -1.20
C ARG A 126 9.01 11.32 -0.13
N SER A 127 9.70 11.93 0.84
CA SER A 127 9.08 12.50 2.03
C SER A 127 8.18 13.69 1.74
N THR A 128 8.44 14.45 0.67
CA THR A 128 7.53 15.52 0.24
C THR A 128 6.16 14.98 -0.15
N VAL A 129 6.12 13.89 -0.94
CA VAL A 129 4.87 13.25 -1.36
C VAL A 129 4.18 12.61 -0.15
N TRP A 130 4.94 11.98 0.73
CA TRP A 130 4.41 11.40 1.96
C TRP A 130 3.80 12.42 2.91
N ALA A 131 4.41 13.60 3.05
CA ALA A 131 3.84 14.68 3.84
C ALA A 131 2.46 15.11 3.29
N GLU A 132 2.33 15.25 1.97
CA GLU A 132 1.05 15.56 1.32
C GLU A 132 0.01 14.45 1.52
N VAL A 133 0.41 13.18 1.41
CA VAL A 133 -0.47 12.03 1.67
C VAL A 133 -0.96 12.02 3.11
N LEU A 134 -0.06 12.16 4.08
CA LEU A 134 -0.41 12.20 5.50
C LEU A 134 -1.33 13.38 5.82
N GLU A 135 -1.11 14.55 5.21
CA GLU A 135 -1.98 15.71 5.37
C GLU A 135 -3.38 15.44 4.81
N SER A 136 -3.48 14.80 3.65
CA SER A 136 -4.77 14.38 3.07
C SER A 136 -5.50 13.39 3.97
N LEU A 137 -4.79 12.38 4.51
CA LEU A 137 -5.36 11.40 5.43
C LEU A 137 -5.86 12.06 6.73
N ALA A 138 -5.10 13.03 7.26
CA ALA A 138 -5.51 13.82 8.42
C ALA A 138 -6.82 14.59 8.15
N GLN A 139 -6.91 15.26 6.99
CA GLN A 139 -8.10 16.02 6.60
C GLN A 139 -9.34 15.14 6.43
N GLU A 140 -9.16 13.90 5.96
CA GLU A 140 -10.23 12.95 5.72
C GLU A 140 -10.55 12.06 6.94
N ASN A 141 -9.79 12.19 8.04
CA ASN A 141 -9.84 11.28 9.20
C ASN A 141 -9.67 9.81 8.80
N GLN A 142 -8.81 9.53 7.83
CA GLN A 142 -8.46 8.17 7.42
C GLN A 142 -7.22 7.67 8.17
N PRO A 143 -7.15 6.38 8.52
CA PRO A 143 -5.95 5.82 9.13
C PRO A 143 -4.81 5.72 8.12
N ALA A 144 -3.58 5.78 8.62
CA ALA A 144 -2.37 5.40 7.91
C ALA A 144 -1.77 4.16 8.57
N TYR A 145 -1.27 3.22 7.76
CA TYR A 145 -0.33 2.21 8.23
C TYR A 145 1.08 2.77 8.06
N VAL A 146 1.86 2.78 9.13
CA VAL A 146 3.18 3.39 9.17
C VAL A 146 4.16 2.41 9.79
N GLU A 147 5.23 2.08 9.07
CA GLU A 147 6.37 1.34 9.62
C GLU A 147 7.41 2.32 10.13
N ILE A 148 7.92 2.05 11.32
CA ILE A 148 8.84 2.94 12.02
C ILE A 148 10.13 2.21 12.33
N ASP A 149 11.25 2.88 12.09
CA ASP A 149 12.54 2.42 12.58
C ASP A 149 12.58 2.53 14.12
N PRO A 150 12.79 1.43 14.86
CA PRO A 150 12.73 1.44 16.33
C PRO A 150 13.83 2.27 17.00
N GLU A 151 14.96 2.48 16.33
CA GLU A 151 16.13 3.14 16.92
C GLU A 151 16.03 4.67 16.77
N THR A 152 15.47 5.13 15.65
CA THR A 152 15.44 6.52 15.24
C THR A 152 14.05 7.14 15.28
N ASN A 153 13.00 6.31 15.41
CA ASN A 153 11.59 6.70 15.33
C ASN A 153 11.23 7.39 14.00
N VAL A 154 11.99 7.10 12.94
CA VAL A 154 11.76 7.62 11.60
C VAL A 154 10.79 6.71 10.85
N ILE A 155 9.86 7.33 10.13
CA ILE A 155 8.91 6.65 9.27
C ILE A 155 9.65 6.07 8.06
N GLU A 156 9.59 4.76 7.89
CA GLU A 156 10.26 4.02 6.82
C GLU A 156 9.33 3.63 5.67
N GLU A 157 8.03 3.51 5.94
CA GLU A 157 7.00 3.11 4.99
C GLU A 157 5.63 3.71 5.38
N ILE A 158 4.82 4.07 4.38
CA ILE A 158 3.46 4.57 4.56
C ILE A 158 2.54 3.87 3.58
N LEU A 159 1.54 3.18 4.11
CA LEU A 159 0.49 2.52 3.33
C LEU A 159 -0.88 3.03 3.79
N ILE A 160 -1.86 2.97 2.89
CA ILE A 160 -3.22 3.41 3.16
C ILE A 160 -4.09 2.16 3.35
N PRO A 161 -4.52 1.87 4.58
CA PRO A 161 -5.42 0.76 4.82
C PRO A 161 -6.79 1.00 4.18
N ILE A 162 -7.37 -0.04 3.62
CA ILE A 162 -8.66 0.01 2.93
C ILE A 162 -9.75 -0.67 3.77
N THR A 163 -10.94 -0.03 3.83
CA THR A 163 -12.11 -0.62 4.48
C THR A 163 -12.83 -1.56 3.51
N VAL A 164 -12.93 -2.84 3.86
CA VAL A 164 -13.42 -3.89 2.95
C VAL A 164 -14.36 -4.85 3.67
N THR A 165 -15.23 -5.51 2.90
CA THR A 165 -15.92 -6.73 3.33
C THR A 165 -15.14 -7.93 2.83
N VAL A 166 -14.96 -8.94 3.70
CA VAL A 166 -14.29 -10.19 3.34
C VAL A 166 -15.28 -11.13 2.65
N GLY A 167 -14.94 -11.53 1.43
CA GLY A 167 -15.64 -12.54 0.63
C GLY A 167 -15.16 -13.95 0.95
N GLU A 168 -14.91 -14.78 -0.05
CA GLU A 168 -14.35 -16.12 0.14
C GLU A 168 -12.90 -16.12 0.66
N ILE A 169 -12.56 -17.14 1.46
CA ILE A 169 -11.18 -17.42 1.90
C ILE A 169 -10.86 -18.85 1.45
N ARG A 170 -9.91 -18.99 0.52
CA ARG A 170 -9.59 -20.27 -0.14
C ARG A 170 -8.12 -20.64 0.08
N PRO A 171 -7.79 -21.90 0.41
CA PRO A 171 -6.40 -22.35 0.42
C PRO A 171 -5.82 -22.33 -1.00
N THR A 172 -4.55 -21.93 -1.15
CA THR A 172 -3.89 -21.81 -2.47
C THR A 172 -3.14 -23.05 -2.94
N GLY A 173 -3.15 -24.15 -2.17
CA GLY A 173 -2.49 -25.40 -2.52
C GLY A 173 -1.91 -26.11 -1.30
N GLU A 174 -0.73 -26.72 -1.46
CA GLU A 174 0.04 -27.30 -0.36
C GLU A 174 0.76 -26.20 0.41
N GLY A 175 0.22 -25.80 1.55
CA GLY A 175 0.80 -24.73 2.37
C GLY A 175 -0.18 -24.13 3.36
N LYS A 176 0.25 -23.07 4.04
CA LYS A 176 -0.61 -22.28 4.93
C LYS A 176 -1.24 -21.08 4.24
N ASP A 177 -0.74 -20.68 3.08
CA ASP A 177 -1.22 -19.53 2.31
C ASP A 177 -2.70 -19.64 1.98
N VAL A 178 -3.39 -18.49 2.03
CA VAL A 178 -4.80 -18.38 1.66
C VAL A 178 -5.02 -17.21 0.70
N GLU A 179 -5.82 -17.44 -0.33
CA GLU A 179 -6.40 -16.40 -1.19
C GLU A 179 -7.62 -15.84 -0.47
N VAL A 180 -7.70 -14.52 -0.40
CA VAL A 180 -8.76 -13.78 0.27
C VAL A 180 -9.44 -12.91 -0.76
N GLU A 181 -10.75 -13.07 -0.92
CA GLU A 181 -11.55 -12.17 -1.74
C GLU A 181 -11.93 -10.94 -0.92
N LEU A 182 -11.68 -9.75 -1.46
CA LEU A 182 -12.11 -8.48 -0.87
C LEU A 182 -13.21 -7.89 -1.76
N ILE A 183 -14.42 -7.68 -1.22
CA ILE A 183 -15.64 -7.29 -1.98
C ILE A 183 -15.64 -5.80 -2.41
N ILE A 184 -14.47 -5.28 -2.76
CA ILE A 184 -14.28 -3.97 -3.41
C ILE A 184 -13.23 -4.03 -4.53
N SER A 185 -12.56 -5.18 -4.68
CA SER A 185 -11.42 -5.36 -5.56
C SER A 185 -11.59 -6.63 -6.40
N HIS A 186 -11.28 -6.52 -7.69
CA HIS A 186 -11.22 -7.67 -8.58
C HIS A 186 -9.85 -8.36 -8.57
N ALA A 187 -8.88 -7.83 -7.82
CA ALA A 187 -7.57 -8.45 -7.65
C ALA A 187 -7.65 -9.66 -6.72
N LYS A 188 -6.65 -10.53 -6.85
CA LYS A 188 -6.45 -11.63 -5.92
C LYS A 188 -5.55 -11.16 -4.79
N HIS A 189 -6.02 -11.31 -3.57
CA HIS A 189 -5.29 -10.92 -2.37
C HIS A 189 -4.84 -12.16 -1.63
N PHE A 190 -3.66 -12.10 -1.03
CA PHE A 190 -3.06 -13.28 -0.41
C PHE A 190 -2.64 -12.98 1.02
N LEU A 191 -3.03 -13.85 1.95
CA LEU A 191 -2.42 -13.89 3.27
C LEU A 191 -1.39 -15.02 3.29
N ARG A 192 -0.11 -14.64 3.32
CA ARG A 192 1.02 -15.57 3.27
C ARG A 192 1.20 -16.30 4.59
N GLY A 193 1.36 -17.62 4.52
CA GLY A 193 1.57 -18.51 5.65
C GLY A 193 2.88 -18.26 6.41
N SER A 194 3.85 -17.62 5.76
CA SER A 194 5.13 -17.17 6.34
C SER A 194 4.98 -15.91 7.21
N HIS A 195 3.85 -15.21 7.16
CA HIS A 195 3.65 -13.98 7.92
C HIS A 195 3.65 -14.26 9.43
N ASN A 196 4.40 -13.48 10.21
CA ASN A 196 4.55 -13.69 11.66
C ASN A 196 3.21 -13.71 12.40
N ASN A 197 2.26 -12.89 11.94
CA ASN A 197 0.91 -12.80 12.51
C ASN A 197 -0.14 -13.59 11.74
N PHE A 198 0.26 -14.53 10.86
CA PHE A 198 -0.64 -15.24 9.94
C PHE A 198 -1.90 -15.75 10.63
N GLN A 199 -1.76 -16.49 11.73
CA GLN A 199 -2.89 -17.10 12.43
C GLN A 199 -3.87 -16.05 12.95
N LYS A 200 -3.36 -14.97 13.56
CA LYS A 200 -4.17 -13.88 14.10
C LYS A 200 -4.92 -13.14 12.98
N LEU A 201 -4.23 -12.77 11.91
CA LEU A 201 -4.84 -12.07 10.78
C LEU A 201 -5.91 -12.92 10.11
N ARG A 202 -5.63 -14.21 9.92
CA ARG A 202 -6.58 -15.18 9.37
C ARG A 202 -7.83 -15.29 10.25
N GLU A 203 -7.68 -15.35 11.56
CA GLU A 203 -8.81 -15.40 12.50
C GLU A 203 -9.70 -14.15 12.40
N ILE A 204 -9.10 -12.96 12.30
CA ILE A 204 -9.84 -11.70 12.12
C ILE A 204 -10.62 -11.71 10.79
N LEU A 205 -9.97 -12.11 9.70
CA LEU A 205 -10.62 -12.21 8.37
C LEU A 205 -11.77 -13.22 8.37
N GLN A 206 -11.57 -14.39 8.99
CA GLN A 206 -12.60 -15.44 9.09
C GLN A 206 -13.77 -15.00 9.96
N ASP A 207 -13.52 -14.30 11.06
CA ASP A 207 -14.58 -13.74 11.91
C ASP A 207 -15.39 -12.68 11.17
N ALA A 208 -14.71 -11.76 10.48
CA ALA A 208 -15.35 -10.72 9.67
C ALA A 208 -16.18 -11.30 8.52
N GLN A 209 -15.66 -12.31 7.82
CA GLN A 209 -16.38 -13.06 6.79
C GLN A 209 -17.67 -13.67 7.36
N LYS A 210 -17.58 -14.40 8.48
CA LYS A 210 -18.73 -15.06 9.10
C LYS A 210 -19.80 -14.07 9.55
N LYS A 211 -19.39 -12.90 10.06
CA LYS A 211 -20.29 -11.87 10.57
C LYS A 211 -20.77 -10.91 9.48
N GLY A 212 -20.16 -10.91 8.29
CA GLY A 212 -20.41 -9.93 7.24
C GLY A 212 -20.01 -8.50 7.65
N THR A 213 -19.06 -8.35 8.58
CA THR A 213 -18.61 -7.04 9.08
C THR A 213 -17.43 -6.51 8.26
N HIS A 214 -17.27 -5.19 8.28
CA HIS A 214 -16.12 -4.54 7.66
C HIS A 214 -14.84 -4.71 8.48
N VAL A 215 -13.73 -4.81 7.78
CA VAL A 215 -12.37 -4.78 8.35
C VAL A 215 -11.54 -3.77 7.59
N LEU A 216 -10.54 -3.23 8.29
CA LEU A 216 -9.48 -2.45 7.71
C LEU A 216 -8.38 -3.42 7.29
N VAL A 217 -7.99 -3.41 6.01
CA VAL A 217 -6.94 -4.28 5.46
C VAL A 217 -5.83 -3.41 4.90
N THR A 218 -4.58 -3.72 5.25
CA THR A 218 -3.40 -3.13 4.61
C THR A 218 -2.74 -4.18 3.73
N GLU A 219 -2.40 -3.78 2.51
CA GLU A 219 -1.81 -4.64 1.48
C GLU A 219 -0.49 -4.04 0.99
N SER A 220 0.42 -4.91 0.58
CA SER A 220 1.59 -4.50 -0.20
C SER A 220 1.23 -4.30 -1.68
N ASP A 221 2.18 -3.78 -2.46
CA ASP A 221 2.04 -3.60 -3.91
C ASP A 221 1.76 -4.92 -4.66
N GLU A 222 2.12 -6.07 -4.08
CA GLU A 222 1.90 -7.39 -4.66
C GLU A 222 0.53 -7.99 -4.28
N ASN A 223 -0.32 -7.22 -3.57
CA ASN A 223 -1.61 -7.65 -3.00
C ASN A 223 -1.46 -8.71 -1.91
N ASP A 224 -0.32 -8.73 -1.22
CA ASP A 224 -0.16 -9.50 0.00
C ASP A 224 -0.72 -8.71 1.18
N ILE A 225 -1.64 -9.33 1.93
CA ILE A 225 -2.23 -8.78 3.14
C ILE A 225 -1.19 -8.82 4.27
N ILE A 226 -0.85 -7.64 4.79
CA ILE A 226 0.18 -7.48 5.84
C ILE A 226 -0.41 -7.08 7.20
N ASP A 227 -1.56 -6.41 7.24
CA ASP A 227 -2.30 -6.11 8.47
C ASP A 227 -3.81 -6.16 8.26
N VAL A 228 -4.53 -6.52 9.32
CA VAL A 228 -5.99 -6.55 9.34
C VAL A 228 -6.48 -6.11 10.71
N ARG A 229 -7.35 -5.09 10.74
CA ARG A 229 -7.98 -4.59 11.97
C ARG A 229 -9.49 -4.59 11.89
N PRO A 230 -10.20 -5.02 12.95
CA PRO A 230 -11.65 -4.92 13.00
C PRO A 230 -12.09 -3.45 13.09
N ILE A 231 -13.08 -3.06 12.30
CA ILE A 231 -13.67 -1.72 12.36
C ILE A 231 -14.87 -1.81 13.32
N GLY A 232 -14.72 -1.31 14.55
CA GLY A 232 -15.83 -1.17 15.50
C GLY A 232 -16.06 -2.31 16.49
N GLY A 233 -15.00 -2.84 17.10
CA GLY A 233 -15.13 -3.67 18.29
C GLY A 233 -15.48 -2.84 19.53
N THR A 234 -16.77 -2.65 19.81
CA THR A 234 -17.18 -2.43 21.21
C THR A 234 -16.77 -3.69 21.95
N VAL A 235 -15.73 -3.61 22.78
CA VAL A 235 -15.53 -4.62 23.81
C VAL A 235 -16.78 -4.54 24.66
N GLU A 236 -17.69 -5.52 24.54
CA GLU A 236 -18.78 -5.66 25.50
C GLU A 236 -18.12 -5.86 26.87
N GLY A 237 -17.95 -4.75 27.59
CA GLY A 237 -17.53 -4.73 28.96
C GLY A 237 -18.59 -5.49 29.75
N GLY A 238 -18.26 -6.74 30.09
CA GLY A 238 -18.96 -7.47 31.11
C GLY A 238 -19.03 -6.61 32.37
N GLN A 239 -20.24 -6.18 32.69
CA GLN A 239 -20.58 -5.68 34.01
C GLN A 239 -20.16 -6.74 35.04
N LYS A 240 -19.30 -6.35 35.97
CA LYS A 240 -19.23 -6.92 37.31
C LYS A 240 -19.40 -5.80 38.32
#